data_AF-A0A6G3X5T6-F1
#
_entry.id   AF-A0A6G3X5T6-F1
#
_cell.length_a   1.000
_cell.length_b   1.000
_cell.length_c   1.000
_cell.angle_alpha   90.00
_cell.angle_beta   90.00
_cell.angle_gamma   90.00
#
_symmetry.space_group_name_H-M   'P 1'
#
loop_
_entity.id
_entity.type
_entity.pdbx_description
1 polymer ?
#
loop_
_entity_poly.entity_id
_entity_poly.type
_entity_poly.pdbx_seq_one_letter_code
_entity_poly.pdbx_strand_id
1 'polypeptide(L)'
;LDTVTEHHVRRALDERAGHCTRVIVAHRLSSAARADRVAWLEDGRIRATGRHDELWADPDYRAVFRTDVPAEGSVPASRTPVAPAAGAEAR
;
A
#
# COMPACT_ATOMS: atom_id res chain seq x y z
N LEU A 1 -14.09 4.31 -9.12
CA LEU A 1 -13.45 3.36 -10.06
C LEU A 1 -14.36 2.16 -10.13
N ASP A 2 -14.63 1.62 -11.32
CA ASP A 2 -15.43 0.40 -11.44
C ASP A 2 -14.73 -0.76 -10.70
N THR A 3 -15.46 -1.47 -9.82
CA THR A 3 -14.92 -2.49 -8.90
C THR A 3 -14.25 -3.65 -9.64
N VAL A 4 -14.74 -3.98 -10.84
CA VAL A 4 -14.16 -5.03 -11.69
C VAL A 4 -12.81 -4.60 -12.22
N THR A 5 -12.70 -3.33 -12.63
CA THR A 5 -11.45 -2.74 -13.10
C THR A 5 -10.40 -2.71 -12.00
N GLU A 6 -10.76 -2.32 -10.77
CA GLU A 6 -9.82 -2.33 -9.63
C GLU A 6 -9.33 -3.74 -9.30
N HIS A 7 -10.23 -4.73 -9.35
CA HIS A 7 -9.89 -6.13 -9.12
C HIS A 7 -8.89 -6.65 -10.17
N HIS A 8 -9.12 -6.31 -11.44
CA HIS A 8 -8.26 -6.73 -12.54
C HIS A 8 -6.85 -6.14 -12.43
N VAL A 9 -6.77 -4.84 -12.10
CA VAL A 9 -5.48 -4.16 -11.86
C VAL A 9 -4.76 -4.77 -10.66
N ARG A 10 -5.47 -5.05 -9.55
CA ARG A 10 -4.87 -5.73 -8.39
C ARG A 10 -4.34 -7.11 -8.73
N ARG A 11 -5.10 -7.90 -9.51
CA ARG A 11 -4.66 -9.24 -9.92
C ARG A 11 -3.42 -9.19 -10.80
N ALA A 12 -3.39 -8.32 -11.80
CA ALA A 12 -2.21 -8.15 -12.64
C ALA A 12 -0.96 -7.72 -11.84
N LEU A 13 -1.15 -6.92 -10.78
CA LEU A 13 -0.07 -6.52 -9.88
C LEU A 13 0.37 -7.65 -8.94
N ASP A 14 -0.54 -8.52 -8.51
CA ASP A 14 -0.25 -9.68 -7.67
C ASP A 14 0.39 -10.82 -8.46
N GLU A 15 0.02 -11.01 -9.74
CA GLU A 15 0.62 -12.00 -10.65
C GLU A 15 2.08 -11.68 -10.98
N ARG A 16 2.49 -10.42 -10.88
CA ARG A 16 3.90 -9.99 -10.99
C ARG A 16 4.67 -10.08 -9.68
N ALA A 17 4.02 -10.39 -8.56
CA ALA A 17 4.70 -10.58 -7.29
C ALA A 17 5.64 -11.79 -7.39
N GLY A 18 6.89 -11.62 -6.97
CA GLY A 18 7.94 -12.65 -7.08
C GLY A 18 8.95 -12.42 -8.20
N HIS A 19 8.69 -11.52 -9.15
CA HIS A 19 9.68 -11.10 -10.16
C HIS A 19 10.34 -9.75 -9.86
N CYS A 20 9.74 -8.96 -8.96
CA CYS A 20 10.25 -7.66 -8.53
C CYS A 20 9.86 -7.37 -7.07
N THR A 21 10.67 -6.57 -6.37
CA THR A 21 10.33 -6.06 -5.03
C THR A 21 9.28 -4.95 -5.16
N ARG A 22 8.16 -5.08 -4.45
CA ARG A 22 7.05 -4.12 -4.45
C ARG A 22 6.97 -3.39 -3.11
N VAL A 23 7.04 -2.06 -3.16
CA VAL A 23 6.83 -1.19 -1.99
C VAL A 23 5.53 -0.42 -2.19
N ILE A 24 4.61 -0.51 -1.23
CA ILE A 24 3.34 0.20 -1.25
C ILE A 24 3.21 1.08 0.00
N VAL A 25 2.68 2.29 -0.16
CA VAL A 25 2.27 3.14 0.96
C VAL A 25 0.82 2.77 1.28
N ALA A 26 0.60 2.13 2.43
CA ALA A 26 -0.72 1.66 2.83
C ALA A 26 -1.47 2.74 3.62
N HIS A 27 -2.56 3.24 3.05
CA HIS A 27 -3.53 4.10 3.75
C HIS A 27 -4.73 3.31 4.30
N ARG A 28 -4.94 2.10 3.78
CA ARG A 28 -6.05 1.23 4.15
C ARG A 28 -5.52 -0.01 4.85
N LEU A 29 -6.25 -0.47 5.87
CA LEU A 29 -5.93 -1.70 6.59
C LEU A 29 -5.79 -2.91 5.65
N SER A 30 -6.70 -3.04 4.67
CA SER A 30 -6.71 -4.14 3.71
C SER A 30 -5.47 -4.19 2.80
N SER A 31 -4.79 -3.05 2.59
CA SER A 31 -3.52 -3.00 1.86
C SER A 31 -2.37 -3.46 2.74
N ALA A 32 -2.31 -3.00 3.99
CA ALA A 32 -1.30 -3.43 4.96
C ALA A 32 -1.40 -4.93 5.26
N ALA A 33 -2.63 -5.45 5.41
CA ALA A 33 -2.90 -6.86 5.72
C ALA A 33 -2.47 -7.85 4.61
N ARG A 34 -2.27 -7.38 3.38
CA ARG A 34 -1.81 -8.21 2.25
C ARG A 34 -0.31 -8.12 2.00
N ALA A 35 0.39 -7.25 2.71
CA ALA A 35 1.83 -7.10 2.53
C ALA A 35 2.56 -8.28 3.18
N ASP A 36 3.60 -8.78 2.51
CA ASP A 36 4.48 -9.82 3.07
C ASP A 36 5.22 -9.31 4.32
N ARG A 37 5.51 -8.01 4.35
CA ARG A 37 6.08 -7.28 5.49
C ARG A 37 5.62 -5.83 5.50
N VAL A 38 5.38 -5.30 6.69
CA VAL A 38 4.99 -3.93 6.97
C VAL A 38 6.14 -3.22 7.67
N ALA A 39 6.45 -2.00 7.25
CA ALA A 39 7.26 -1.05 8.00
C ALA A 39 6.34 0.07 8.49
N TRP A 40 6.11 0.13 9.81
CA TRP A 40 5.31 1.17 10.44
C TRP A 40 6.18 2.38 10.73
N LEU A 41 5.78 3.52 10.19
CA LEU A 41 6.42 4.82 10.38
C LEU A 41 5.66 5.65 11.42
N GLU A 42 6.40 6.29 12.32
CA GLU A 42 5.93 7.27 13.29
C GLU A 42 6.99 8.38 13.41
N ASP A 43 6.59 9.65 13.36
CA ASP A 43 7.50 10.81 13.45
C ASP A 43 8.74 10.76 12.54
N GLY A 44 8.54 10.28 11.30
CA GLY A 44 9.60 10.15 10.30
C GLY A 44 10.61 9.03 10.57
N ARG A 45 10.34 8.14 11.53
CA ARG A 45 11.18 6.99 11.87
C ARG A 45 10.40 5.70 11.73
N ILE A 46 11.11 4.61 11.43
CA ILE A 46 10.52 3.27 11.47
C ILE A 46 10.38 2.88 12.94
N ARG A 47 9.14 2.82 13.40
CA ARG A 47 8.82 2.39 14.76
C ARG A 47 8.94 0.88 14.91
N ALA A 48 8.39 0.13 13.95
CA ALA A 48 8.43 -1.32 13.95
C ALA A 48 8.35 -1.88 12.54
N THR A 49 8.87 -3.10 12.36
CA THR A 49 8.70 -3.87 11.13
C THR A 49 8.30 -5.28 11.46
N GLY A 50 7.36 -5.85 10.70
CA GLY A 50 6.86 -7.19 10.97
C GLY A 50 5.80 -7.58 9.97
N ARG A 51 5.21 -8.76 10.16
CA ARG A 51 3.96 -9.09 9.47
C ARG A 51 2.82 -8.30 10.07
N HIS A 52 1.76 -8.13 9.29
CA HIS A 52 0.61 -7.34 9.72
C HIS A 52 -0.04 -7.89 11.00
N ASP A 53 -0.21 -9.20 11.09
CA ASP A 53 -0.77 -9.93 12.24
C ASP A 53 0.06 -9.77 13.51
N GLU A 54 1.39 -9.79 13.40
CA GLU A 54 2.31 -9.55 14.51
C GLU A 54 2.15 -8.12 15.05
N LEU A 55 2.12 -7.12 14.15
CA LEU A 55 1.96 -5.72 14.52
C LEU A 55 0.55 -5.42 15.04
N TRP A 56 -0.47 -6.18 14.62
CA TRP A 56 -1.87 -5.99 15.03
C TRP A 56 -2.10 -6.22 16.53
N ALA A 57 -1.21 -6.95 17.21
CA ALA A 57 -1.24 -7.10 18.65
C ALA A 57 -1.02 -5.74 19.38
N ASP A 58 -0.32 -4.80 18.75
CA ASP A 58 -0.04 -3.48 19.32
C ASP A 58 -1.26 -2.52 19.15
N PRO A 59 -1.82 -1.97 20.25
CA PRO A 59 -2.88 -0.96 20.17
C PRO A 59 -2.49 0.30 19.38
N ASP A 60 -1.23 0.72 19.41
CA ASP A 60 -0.76 1.93 18.74
C ASP A 60 -0.72 1.72 17.22
N TYR A 61 -0.28 0.55 16.77
CA TYR A 61 -0.36 0.18 15.34
C TYR A 61 -1.80 0.17 14.83
N ARG A 62 -2.74 -0.36 15.62
CA ARG A 62 -4.18 -0.33 15.27
C ARG A 62 -4.72 1.10 15.20
N ALA A 63 -4.21 2.02 16.03
CA ALA A 63 -4.66 3.41 16.06
C ALA A 63 -4.35 4.14 14.74
N VAL A 64 -3.28 3.76 14.02
CA VAL A 64 -2.92 4.33 12.70
C VAL A 64 -4.06 4.22 11.69
N PHE A 65 -4.91 3.21 11.81
CA PHE A 65 -6.00 2.94 10.87
C PHE A 65 -7.37 3.46 11.33
N ARG A 66 -7.47 4.17 12.47
CA ARG A 66 -8.75 4.61 13.04
C ARG A 66 -9.40 5.81 12.33
N THR A 67 -8.78 6.35 11.30
CA THR A 67 -9.34 7.47 10.53
C THR A 67 -9.97 6.95 9.25
N ASP A 68 -11.20 6.48 9.33
CA ASP A 68 -12.15 6.41 8.20
C ASP A 68 -13.58 6.27 8.75
N VAL A 69 -14.11 7.36 9.31
CA VAL A 69 -15.52 7.70 9.12
C VAL A 69 -15.51 8.81 8.08
N PRO A 70 -15.86 8.55 6.81
CA PRO A 70 -15.92 9.59 5.81
C PRO A 70 -17.07 10.52 6.16
N ALA A 71 -16.76 11.77 6.55
CA ALA A 71 -17.70 12.86 6.29
C ALA A 71 -17.78 13.02 4.77
N GLU A 72 -18.98 12.87 4.22
CA GLU A 72 -19.24 12.98 2.79
C GLU A 72 -18.60 14.24 2.19
N GLY A 73 -17.82 14.07 1.12
CA GLY A 73 -17.53 15.17 0.18
C GLY A 73 -16.20 15.93 0.32
N SER A 74 -15.05 15.25 0.30
CA SER A 74 -13.82 15.94 -0.12
C SER A 74 -12.92 15.06 -0.97
N VAL A 75 -12.75 15.47 -2.22
CA VAL A 75 -11.82 14.90 -3.21
C VAL A 75 -10.48 15.62 -3.04
N PRO A 76 -9.35 14.94 -2.81
CA PRO A 76 -8.04 15.53 -3.08
C PRO A 76 -7.50 15.08 -4.44
N ALA A 77 -6.90 16.05 -5.10
CA ALA A 77 -6.48 16.08 -6.49
C ALA A 77 -5.48 14.99 -6.91
N SER A 78 -5.60 14.66 -8.19
CA SER A 78 -4.70 13.91 -9.07
C SER A 78 -3.21 13.95 -8.71
N ARG A 79 -2.58 12.78 -8.67
CA ARG A 79 -1.13 12.61 -8.89
C ARG A 79 -0.90 11.95 -10.25
N THR A 80 -0.10 12.62 -11.07
CA THR A 80 0.35 12.20 -12.40
C THR A 80 0.96 10.79 -12.37
N PRO A 81 0.67 9.91 -13.34
CA PRO A 81 1.32 8.60 -13.42
C PRO A 81 2.81 8.80 -13.72
N VAL A 82 3.69 8.24 -12.89
CA VAL A 82 5.10 8.08 -13.24
C VAL A 82 5.19 6.94 -14.26
N ALA A 83 5.63 7.25 -15.47
CA ALA A 83 5.83 6.25 -16.53
C ALA A 83 7.00 5.33 -16.16
N PRO A 84 6.93 4.01 -16.48
CA PRO A 84 8.06 3.12 -16.25
C PRO A 84 9.22 3.46 -17.20
N ALA A 85 10.42 3.61 -16.63
CA ALA A 85 11.65 3.76 -17.40
C ALA A 85 11.90 2.48 -18.21
N ALA A 86 11.83 2.59 -19.54
CA ALA A 86 12.23 1.55 -20.45
C ALA A 86 13.75 1.35 -20.33
N GLY A 87 14.15 0.12 -20.01
CA GLY A 87 15.54 -0.30 -19.94
C GLY A 87 16.25 -0.14 -21.27
N ALA A 88 17.46 0.39 -21.20
CA ALA A 88 18.40 0.50 -22.29
C ALA A 88 18.80 -0.89 -22.81
N GLU A 89 18.76 -1.01 -24.13
CA GLU A 89 19.17 -2.19 -24.88
C GLU A 89 20.68 -2.42 -24.78
N ALA A 90 21.01 -3.72 -24.85
CA ALA A 90 22.34 -4.29 -24.83
C ALA A 90 23.23 -3.83 -25.99
N ARG A 91 24.54 -3.80 -25.73
CA ARG A 91 25.59 -4.14 -26.70
C ARG A 91 26.61 -5.04 -26.03
#